data_AF-A0A3N5ZFT0-F1
#
_entry.id   AF-A0A3N5ZFT0-F1
#
_cell.length_a   1.000
_cell.length_b   1.000
_cell.length_c   1.000
_cell.angle_alpha   90.00
_cell.angle_beta   90.00
_cell.angle_gamma   90.00
#
_symmetry.space_group_name_H-M   'P 1'
#
loop_
_entity.id
_entity.type
_entity.pdbx_description
1 polymer ?
#
loop_
_entity_poly.entity_id
_entity_poly.type
_entity_poly.pdbx_seq_one_letter_code
_entity_poly.pdbx_strand_id
1 'polypeptide(L)'
;MKQKIITKRGEKTVSLSPRRAIRRNCQMCSDYLWEEVESCQTVECELHAFRSGSGSEKNLNAEERMKAIQRYCRDRCCGGDEKQYRSCDMETCPLFIYRLRNIQSHETDKSG
;
A
#
# COMPACT_ATOMS: atom_id res chain seq x y z
N MET A 1 11.65 -8.11 -1.02
CA MET A 1 11.47 -8.43 -2.45
C MET A 1 11.75 -7.17 -3.25
N LYS A 2 12.48 -7.28 -4.37
CA LYS A 2 12.69 -6.14 -5.27
C LYS A 2 11.54 -6.11 -6.28
N GLN A 3 11.02 -4.93 -6.59
CA GLN A 3 10.06 -4.70 -7.67
C GLN A 3 10.45 -3.44 -8.43
N LYS A 4 10.11 -3.40 -9.72
CA LYS A 4 10.18 -2.18 -10.52
C LYS A 4 9.00 -1.29 -10.15
N ILE A 5 9.23 0.01 -9.94
CA ILE A 5 8.15 0.98 -9.69
C ILE A 5 8.30 2.19 -10.58
N ILE A 6 7.20 2.86 -10.87
CA ILE A 6 7.21 4.19 -11.50
C ILE A 6 7.42 5.29 -10.44
N THR A 7 8.30 6.25 -10.75
CA THR A 7 8.58 7.42 -9.91
C THR A 7 8.50 8.69 -10.77
N LYS A 8 8.47 9.87 -10.12
CA LYS A 8 8.60 11.18 -10.81
C LYS A 8 9.79 11.26 -11.78
N ARG A 9 10.85 10.46 -11.56
CA ARG A 9 12.08 10.45 -12.38
C ARG A 9 12.18 9.22 -13.30
N GLY A 10 11.07 8.51 -13.53
CA GLY A 10 11.02 7.28 -14.31
C GLY A 10 11.05 6.02 -13.46
N GLU A 11 11.33 4.89 -14.10
CA GLU A 11 11.29 3.57 -13.46
C GLU A 11 12.50 3.31 -12.56
N LYS A 12 12.27 2.63 -11.43
CA LYS A 12 13.35 2.18 -10.54
C LYS A 12 13.03 0.84 -9.89
N THR A 13 14.03 -0.04 -9.82
CA THR A 13 13.95 -1.28 -9.04
C THR A 13 14.31 -1.01 -7.58
N VAL A 14 13.38 -1.30 -6.67
CA VAL A 14 13.52 -1.01 -5.22
C VAL A 14 12.97 -2.14 -4.35
N SER A 15 13.49 -2.26 -3.12
CA SER A 15 12.87 -3.07 -2.07
C SER A 15 12.01 -2.17 -1.19
N LEU A 16 10.69 -2.29 -1.32
CA LEU A 16 9.75 -1.57 -0.45
C LEU A 16 9.39 -2.45 0.75
N SER A 17 9.00 -1.79 1.84
CA SER A 17 8.15 -2.39 2.88
C SER A 17 6.70 -1.96 2.62
N PRO A 18 5.68 -2.61 3.22
CA PRO A 18 4.28 -2.18 3.05
C PRO A 18 4.08 -0.68 3.34
N ARG A 19 4.69 -0.17 4.43
CA ARG A 19 4.67 1.26 4.76
C ARG A 19 5.26 2.13 3.65
N ARG A 20 6.42 1.75 3.09
CA ARG A 20 7.03 2.51 1.99
C ARG A 20 6.21 2.41 0.71
N ALA A 21 5.61 1.26 0.43
CA ALA A 21 4.74 1.04 -0.72
C ALA A 21 3.50 1.94 -0.68
N ILE A 22 2.82 2.00 0.46
CA ILE A 22 1.66 2.89 0.66
C ILE A 22 2.07 4.34 0.41
N ARG A 23 3.13 4.82 1.06
CA ARG A 23 3.62 6.20 0.88
C ARG A 23 3.92 6.52 -0.58
N ARG A 24 4.53 5.60 -1.32
CA ARG A 24 4.80 5.79 -2.76
C ARG A 24 3.54 5.77 -3.60
N ASN A 25 2.55 4.95 -3.26
CA ASN A 25 1.26 4.97 -3.93
C ASN A 25 0.52 6.29 -3.71
N CYS A 26 0.51 6.82 -2.48
CA CYS A 26 -0.08 8.14 -2.20
C CYS A 26 0.62 9.26 -2.97
N GLN A 27 1.96 9.22 -3.07
CA GLN A 27 2.70 10.14 -3.94
C GLN A 27 2.25 10.02 -5.40
N MET A 28 2.18 8.81 -5.95
CA MET A 28 1.73 8.60 -7.33
C MET A 28 0.28 9.09 -7.56
N CYS A 29 -0.61 8.92 -6.57
CA CYS A 29 -1.99 9.43 -6.61
C CYS A 29 -2.07 10.97 -6.61
N SER A 30 -1.06 11.65 -6.09
CA SER A 30 -1.00 13.12 -5.92
C SER A 30 0.05 13.74 -6.84
N ASP A 31 0.25 13.15 -8.03
CA ASP A 31 1.27 13.55 -9.02
C ASP A 31 2.68 13.83 -8.44
N TYR A 32 3.06 13.00 -7.47
CA TYR A 32 4.30 13.07 -6.70
C TYR A 32 4.52 14.37 -5.91
N LEU A 33 3.45 15.10 -5.58
CA LEU A 33 3.43 16.25 -4.67
C LEU A 33 3.21 15.76 -3.23
N TRP A 34 4.16 16.04 -2.34
CA TRP A 34 4.11 15.50 -0.96
C TRP A 34 3.13 16.30 -0.09
N GLU A 35 3.02 17.59 -0.36
CA GLU A 35 2.10 18.53 0.28
C GLU A 35 0.64 18.09 0.08
N GLU A 36 0.31 17.57 -1.10
CA GLU A 36 -1.03 17.01 -1.38
C GLU A 36 -1.29 15.70 -0.63
N VAL A 37 -0.27 14.87 -0.44
CA VAL A 37 -0.40 13.64 0.38
C VAL A 37 -0.69 13.99 1.83
N GLU A 38 0.03 14.97 2.40
CA GLU A 38 -0.16 15.39 3.79
C GLU A 38 -1.54 16.04 3.98
N SER A 39 -1.95 16.91 3.05
CA SER A 39 -3.23 17.62 3.08
C SER A 39 -4.42 16.82 2.55
N CYS A 40 -4.23 15.58 2.12
CA CYS A 40 -5.29 14.71 1.60
C CYS A 40 -6.46 14.57 2.58
N GLN A 41 -7.65 15.00 2.16
CA GLN A 41 -8.89 14.98 2.95
C GLN A 41 -9.73 13.70 2.77
N THR A 42 -9.28 12.76 1.93
CA THR A 42 -10.02 11.52 1.65
C THR A 42 -9.85 10.52 2.80
N VAL A 43 -10.45 10.81 3.94
CA VAL A 43 -10.36 10.00 5.17
C VAL A 43 -10.89 8.58 5.00
N GLU A 44 -11.86 8.39 4.09
CA GLU A 44 -12.42 7.08 3.72
C GLU A 44 -11.46 6.25 2.82
N CYS A 45 -10.31 6.78 2.43
CA CYS A 45 -9.30 6.00 1.73
C CYS A 45 -8.65 5.03 2.72
N GLU A 46 -8.60 3.76 2.36
CA GLU A 46 -8.08 2.67 3.16
C GLU A 46 -6.59 2.87 3.49
N LEU A 47 -5.89 3.65 2.66
CA LEU A 47 -4.48 4.03 2.82
C LEU A 47 -4.28 5.33 3.60
N HIS A 48 -5.34 6.10 3.86
CA HIS A 48 -5.26 7.45 4.43
C HIS A 48 -4.49 7.44 5.75
N ALA A 49 -4.86 6.53 6.65
CA ALA A 49 -4.23 6.36 7.95
C ALA A 49 -2.74 5.99 7.86
N PHE A 50 -2.24 5.54 6.71
CA PHE A 50 -0.88 5.01 6.51
C PHE A 50 -0.01 5.86 5.56
N ARG A 51 -0.53 7.03 5.12
CA ARG A 51 0.07 7.82 4.04
C ARG A 51 1.33 8.59 4.45
N SER A 52 1.34 9.04 5.70
CA SER A 52 2.34 9.96 6.28
C SER A 52 3.59 9.23 6.76
N GLY A 53 3.46 7.99 7.24
CA GLY A 53 4.57 7.23 7.79
C GLY A 53 5.10 7.80 9.12
N SER A 54 4.29 8.53 9.90
CA SER A 54 4.71 9.18 11.15
C SER A 54 3.97 8.66 12.40
N GLY A 55 4.60 8.85 13.57
CA GLY A 55 3.99 8.86 14.92
C GLY A 55 3.04 7.71 15.30
N SER A 56 1.75 7.92 15.09
CA SER A 56 0.64 7.03 15.47
C SER A 56 0.54 5.76 14.63
N GLU A 57 1.00 5.82 13.37
CA GLU A 57 1.06 4.67 12.47
C GLU A 57 2.04 3.60 12.95
N LYS A 58 3.02 3.93 13.79
CA LYS A 58 4.03 2.97 14.29
C LYS A 58 3.42 1.86 15.13
N ASN A 59 2.27 2.13 15.76
CA ASN A 59 1.56 1.16 16.59
C ASN A 59 0.64 0.25 15.78
N LEU A 60 0.30 0.63 14.54
CA LEU A 60 -0.43 -0.25 13.64
C LEU A 60 0.51 -1.35 13.15
N ASN A 61 0.05 -2.58 13.17
CA ASN A 61 0.89 -3.74 12.89
C ASN A 61 1.05 -3.96 11.37
N ALA A 62 1.98 -4.85 10.97
CA ALA A 62 2.24 -5.11 9.56
C ALA A 62 0.99 -5.65 8.83
N GLU A 63 0.15 -6.40 9.53
CA GLU A 63 -1.07 -7.00 9.03
C GLU A 63 -2.12 -5.95 8.64
N GLU A 64 -2.33 -4.90 9.45
CA GLU A 64 -3.29 -3.84 9.13
C GLU A 64 -2.93 -3.09 7.85
N ARG A 65 -1.64 -2.86 7.62
CA ARG A 65 -1.15 -2.27 6.37
C ARG A 65 -1.41 -3.18 5.18
N MET A 66 -1.20 -4.48 5.34
CA MET A 66 -1.48 -5.45 4.29
C MET A 66 -2.98 -5.50 3.95
N LYS A 67 -3.85 -5.53 4.97
CA LYS A 67 -5.31 -5.47 4.80
C LYS A 67 -5.75 -4.17 4.13
N ALA A 68 -5.15 -3.04 4.50
CA ALA A 68 -5.41 -1.74 3.87
C ALA A 68 -5.04 -1.73 2.39
N ILE A 69 -3.88 -2.28 2.03
CA ILE A 69 -3.46 -2.42 0.62
C ILE A 69 -4.46 -3.28 -0.17
N GLN A 70 -4.87 -4.42 0.40
CA GLN A 70 -5.82 -5.33 -0.24
C GLN A 70 -7.17 -4.66 -0.50
N ARG A 71 -7.74 -4.01 0.51
CA ARG A 71 -9.02 -3.27 0.38
C ARG A 71 -8.90 -2.13 -0.62
N TYR A 72 -7.85 -1.31 -0.54
CA TYR A 72 -7.62 -0.24 -1.51
C TYR A 72 -7.58 -0.77 -2.94
N CYS A 73 -6.79 -1.84 -3.19
CA CYS A 73 -6.65 -2.38 -4.52
C CYS A 73 -7.95 -2.97 -5.06
N ARG A 74 -8.68 -3.73 -4.23
CA ARG A 74 -9.97 -4.34 -4.61
C ARG A 74 -11.05 -3.28 -4.80
N ASP A 75 -11.34 -2.53 -3.75
CA ASP A 75 -12.58 -1.76 -3.62
C ASP A 75 -12.47 -0.40 -4.31
N ARG A 76 -11.32 0.27 -4.17
CA ARG A 76 -11.11 1.63 -4.70
C ARG A 76 -10.44 1.66 -6.06
N CYS A 77 -9.32 0.96 -6.22
CA CYS A 77 -8.53 0.99 -7.46
C CYS A 77 -9.20 0.19 -8.59
N CYS A 78 -9.71 -1.00 -8.28
CA CYS A 78 -10.40 -1.87 -9.24
C CYS A 78 -11.94 -1.81 -9.12
N GLY A 79 -12.48 -0.82 -8.38
CA GLY A 79 -13.91 -0.57 -8.28
C GLY A 79 -14.75 -1.72 -7.72
N GLY A 80 -14.16 -2.61 -6.92
CA GLY A 80 -14.83 -3.80 -6.38
C GLY A 80 -14.92 -4.97 -7.36
N ASP A 81 -14.37 -4.86 -8.57
CA ASP A 81 -14.31 -5.98 -9.52
C ASP A 81 -13.19 -6.94 -9.11
N GLU A 82 -13.58 -8.08 -8.53
CA GLU A 82 -12.66 -9.13 -8.09
C GLU A 82 -11.85 -9.72 -9.26
N LYS A 83 -12.42 -9.78 -10.48
CA LYS A 83 -11.69 -10.26 -11.66
C LYS A 83 -10.61 -9.25 -12.04
N GLN A 84 -10.96 -7.97 -12.14
CA GLN A 84 -9.99 -6.90 -12.43
C GLN A 84 -8.90 -6.83 -11.37
N TYR A 85 -9.27 -6.95 -10.09
CA TYR A 85 -8.33 -6.96 -8.97
C TYR A 85 -7.32 -8.11 -9.07
N ARG A 86 -7.78 -9.34 -9.37
CA ARG A 86 -6.92 -10.51 -9.53
C ARG A 86 -6.08 -10.46 -10.81
N SER A 87 -6.62 -9.88 -11.89
CA SER A 87 -5.93 -9.78 -13.18
C SER A 87 -5.13 -8.49 -13.36
N CYS A 88 -5.12 -7.58 -12.39
CA CYS A 88 -4.35 -6.34 -12.43
C CYS A 88 -2.88 -6.64 -12.71
N ASP A 89 -2.33 -6.06 -13.78
CA ASP A 89 -0.99 -6.29 -14.34
C ASP A 89 -0.08 -5.07 -14.22
N MET A 90 -0.47 -4.07 -13.41
CA MET A 90 0.30 -2.85 -13.20
C MET A 90 1.52 -3.12 -12.31
N GLU A 91 2.52 -3.82 -12.87
CA GLU A 91 3.73 -4.28 -12.17
C GLU A 91 4.58 -3.14 -11.59
N THR A 92 4.45 -1.95 -12.17
CA THR A 92 5.12 -0.73 -11.71
C THR A 92 4.39 -0.05 -10.55
N CYS A 93 3.25 -0.60 -10.10
CA CYS A 93 2.51 -0.12 -8.94
C CYS A 93 3.33 -0.38 -7.67
N PRO A 94 3.53 0.62 -6.80
CA PRO A 94 4.19 0.39 -5.52
C PRO A 94 3.52 -0.70 -4.67
N LEU A 95 2.21 -0.91 -4.83
CA LEU A 95 1.42 -1.89 -4.08
C LEU A 95 1.39 -3.28 -4.72
N PHE A 96 1.89 -3.45 -5.95
CA PHE A 96 1.67 -4.65 -6.76
C PHE A 96 1.99 -5.94 -6.00
N ILE A 97 3.20 -6.05 -5.45
CA ILE A 97 3.69 -7.24 -4.75
C ILE A 97 2.96 -7.57 -3.44
N TYR A 98 2.16 -6.64 -2.92
CA TYR A 98 1.44 -6.81 -1.66
C TYR A 98 -0.03 -7.13 -1.86
N ARG A 99 -0.60 -6.79 -3.02
CA ARG A 99 -2.04 -6.86 -3.26
C ARG A 99 -2.61 -8.27 -3.05
N LEU A 100 -1.97 -9.33 -3.57
CA LEU A 100 -2.47 -10.72 -3.44
C LEU A 100 -1.79 -11.54 -2.32
N ARG A 101 -1.01 -10.91 -1.43
CA ARG A 101 -0.27 -11.67 -0.42
C ARG A 101 -1.17 -12.13 0.72
N ASN A 102 -1.16 -13.43 0.99
CA ASN A 102 -1.76 -13.98 2.21
C ASN A 102 -0.95 -13.55 3.44
N ILE A 103 -1.65 -13.09 4.47
CA ILE A 103 -1.04 -12.76 5.76
C ILE A 103 -1.06 -14.06 6.57
N GLN A 104 0.10 -14.71 6.71
CA GLN A 104 0.23 -15.77 7.73
C GLN A 104 0.37 -15.08 9.07
N SER A 105 -0.63 -15.19 9.93
CA SER A 105 -0.53 -14.83 11.33
C SER A 105 0.53 -15.73 11.97
N HIS A 106 1.63 -15.14 12.42
CA HIS A 106 2.43 -15.78 13.46
C HIS A 106 1.59 -15.72 14.73
N GLU A 107 0.84 -16.79 15.00
CA GLU A 107 0.40 -17.10 16.35
C GLU A 107 1.66 -17.19 17.20
N THR A 108 1.80 -16.27 18.16
CA THR A 108 2.80 -16.42 19.19
C THR A 108 2.37 -17.60 20.05
N ASP A 109 3.11 -18.71 19.96
CA ASP A 109 3.08 -19.79 20.92
C ASP A 109 3.19 -19.20 22.34
N LYS A 110 2.07 -19.19 23.06
CA LYS A 110 2.10 -19.12 24.52
C LYS A 110 2.35 -20.53 25.00
N SER A 111 3.62 -20.88 25.19
CA SER A 111 4.01 -22.01 26.04
C SER A 111 3.76 -21.59 27.49
N GLY A 112 2.72 -22.16 28.09
CA GLY A 112 2.53 -22.26 29.54
C GLY A 112 2.67 -23.71 29.96
#